data_AF-A0A7S2BBY4-F1
#
_entry.id   AF-A0A7S2BBY4-F1
#
_cell.length_a   1.000
_cell.length_b   1.000
_cell.length_c   1.000
_cell.angle_alpha   90.00
_cell.angle_beta   90.00
_cell.angle_gamma   90.00
#
_symmetry.space_group_name_H-M   'P 1'
#
loop_
_entity.id
_entity.type
_entity.pdbx_description
1 polymer ?
#
loop_
_entity_poly.entity_id
_entity_poly.type
_entity_poly.pdbx_seq_one_letter_code
_entity_poly.pdbx_strand_id
1 'polypeptide(L)'
;AHQRGEKTSTNPVALIFAWTRGLAHRAKLDGNERLAHFSQALEEACIACVESGRMSRDMAVAVHGEGVSSERWLLTEDLLNAVANELRIVLGKPLKRLVSAQEEPFPVQEDR
;
A
#
# COMPACT_ATOMS: atom_id res chain seq x y z
N ALA A 1 -1.94 20.74 -10.82
CA ALA A 1 -0.73 20.65 -10.00
C ALA A 1 0.39 19.91 -10.75
N HIS A 2 0.33 18.59 -10.91
CA HIS A 2 1.40 17.82 -11.58
C HIS A 2 1.74 18.30 -13.01
N GLN A 3 0.74 18.56 -13.87
CA GLN A 3 0.96 19.08 -15.24
C GLN A 3 1.62 20.47 -15.31
N ARG A 4 1.67 21.20 -14.19
CA ARG A 4 2.30 22.52 -14.05
C ARG A 4 3.69 22.44 -13.38
N GLY A 5 4.21 21.23 -13.13
CA GLY A 5 5.46 21.02 -12.39
C GLY A 5 5.34 21.17 -10.88
N GLU A 6 4.11 21.34 -10.34
CA GLU A 6 3.89 21.44 -8.90
C GLU A 6 3.94 20.04 -8.26
N LYS A 7 4.64 19.95 -7.12
CA LYS A 7 4.68 18.75 -6.29
C LYS A 7 3.28 18.41 -5.76
N THR A 8 2.85 17.16 -5.92
CA THR A 8 1.56 16.66 -5.40
C THR A 8 1.77 15.61 -4.32
N SER A 9 0.81 15.51 -3.39
CA SER A 9 0.68 14.42 -2.42
C SER A 9 -0.65 13.72 -2.70
N THR A 10 -0.67 12.96 -3.80
CA THR A 10 -1.81 12.12 -4.16
C THR A 10 -1.58 10.74 -3.58
N ASN A 11 -2.57 10.16 -2.92
CA ASN A 11 -2.48 8.83 -2.34
C ASN A 11 -2.38 7.74 -3.42
N PRO A 12 -1.22 7.06 -3.58
CA PRO A 12 -1.06 6.01 -4.58
C PRO A 12 -1.54 4.64 -4.08
N VAL A 13 -1.84 4.50 -2.78
CA VAL A 13 -2.12 3.20 -2.13
C VAL A 13 -3.33 2.51 -2.77
N ALA A 14 -4.41 3.26 -3.02
CA ALA A 14 -5.60 2.70 -3.66
C ALA A 14 -5.32 2.09 -5.06
N LEU A 15 -4.49 2.76 -5.86
CA LEU A 15 -4.10 2.25 -7.19
C LEU A 15 -3.17 1.04 -7.08
N ILE A 16 -2.26 1.05 -6.12
CA ILE A 16 -1.39 -0.11 -5.84
C ILE A 16 -2.24 -1.33 -5.49
N PHE A 17 -3.23 -1.18 -4.61
CA PHE A 17 -4.15 -2.26 -4.23
C PHE A 17 -4.99 -2.76 -5.41
N ALA A 18 -5.41 -1.89 -6.33
CA ALA A 18 -6.08 -2.33 -7.56
C ALA A 18 -5.19 -3.28 -8.39
N TRP A 19 -3.91 -2.96 -8.55
CA TRP A 19 -2.95 -3.81 -9.25
C TRP A 19 -2.66 -5.11 -8.50
N THR A 20 -2.38 -5.06 -7.19
CA THR A 20 -2.06 -6.27 -6.41
C THR A 20 -3.21 -7.26 -6.38
N ARG A 21 -4.47 -6.79 -6.31
CA ARG A 21 -5.66 -7.65 -6.41
C ARG A 21 -5.78 -8.33 -7.77
N GLY A 22 -5.51 -7.59 -8.86
CA GLY A 22 -5.47 -8.17 -10.21
C GLY A 22 -4.36 -9.21 -10.40
N LEU A 23 -3.16 -8.91 -9.89
CA LEU A 23 -2.01 -9.83 -9.92
C LEU A 23 -2.24 -11.07 -9.06
N ALA A 24 -2.81 -10.93 -7.88
CA ALA A 24 -3.17 -12.05 -7.01
C ALA A 24 -4.22 -12.96 -7.67
N HIS A 25 -5.20 -12.39 -8.35
CA HIS A 25 -6.18 -13.17 -9.11
C HIS A 25 -5.52 -13.95 -10.25
N ARG A 26 -4.64 -13.32 -11.03
CA ARG A 26 -3.86 -13.99 -12.07
C ARG A 26 -2.98 -15.11 -11.50
N ALA A 27 -2.33 -14.87 -10.37
CA ALA A 27 -1.52 -15.86 -9.67
C ALA A 27 -2.31 -17.10 -9.29
N LYS A 28 -3.55 -16.93 -8.81
CA LYS A 28 -4.46 -18.04 -8.49
C LYS A 28 -4.82 -18.87 -9.73
N LEU A 29 -5.11 -18.21 -10.85
CA LEU A 29 -5.44 -18.89 -12.10
C LEU A 29 -4.25 -19.66 -12.68
N ASP A 30 -3.02 -19.18 -12.46
CA ASP A 30 -1.78 -19.80 -12.98
C ASP A 30 -1.12 -20.79 -12.01
N GLY A 31 -1.61 -20.91 -10.77
CA GLY A 31 -0.88 -21.61 -9.71
C GLY A 31 0.50 -21.00 -9.42
N ASN A 32 0.66 -19.69 -9.62
CA ASN A 32 1.93 -18.99 -9.49
C ASN A 32 2.13 -18.42 -8.07
N GLU A 33 2.68 -19.25 -7.18
CA GLU A 33 2.93 -18.87 -5.77
C GLU A 33 3.86 -17.66 -5.63
N ARG A 34 4.83 -17.49 -6.54
CA ARG A 34 5.76 -16.34 -6.49
C ARG A 34 5.04 -15.02 -6.76
N LEU A 35 4.10 -15.01 -7.71
CA LEU A 35 3.29 -13.84 -8.02
C LEU A 35 2.28 -13.54 -6.91
N ALA A 36 1.69 -14.58 -6.32
CA ALA A 36 0.82 -14.43 -5.15
C ALA A 36 1.58 -13.79 -3.98
N HIS A 37 2.78 -14.31 -3.68
CA HIS A 37 3.64 -13.75 -2.64
C HIS A 37 4.05 -12.30 -2.92
N PHE A 38 4.47 -11.99 -4.16
CA PHE A 38 4.81 -10.61 -4.53
C PHE A 38 3.64 -9.64 -4.31
N SER A 39 2.43 -10.04 -4.71
CA SER A 39 1.23 -9.22 -4.57
C SER A 39 0.93 -8.94 -3.10
N GLN A 40 1.01 -9.97 -2.25
CA GLN A 40 0.84 -9.83 -0.80
C GLN A 40 1.95 -8.98 -0.17
N ALA A 41 3.21 -9.19 -0.55
CA ALA A 41 4.34 -8.43 -0.04
C ALA A 41 4.24 -6.93 -0.35
N LEU A 42 3.70 -6.57 -1.53
CA LEU A 42 3.47 -5.17 -1.91
C LEU A 42 2.37 -4.52 -1.08
N GLU A 43 1.30 -5.26 -0.74
CA GLU A 43 0.27 -4.76 0.17
C GLU A 43 0.79 -4.60 1.60
N GLU A 44 1.54 -5.59 2.10
CA GLU A 44 2.22 -5.52 3.40
C GLU A 44 3.17 -4.32 3.48
N ALA A 45 3.93 -4.05 2.42
CA ALA A 45 4.82 -2.90 2.34
C ALA A 45 4.06 -1.56 2.39
N CYS A 46 2.90 -1.47 1.75
CA CYS A 46 2.06 -0.27 1.82
C CYS A 46 1.55 -0.03 3.23
N ILE A 47 1.04 -1.08 3.89
CA ILE A 47 0.52 -1.02 5.27
C ILE A 47 1.65 -0.61 6.23
N ALA A 48 2.80 -1.29 6.16
CA ALA A 48 3.95 -0.98 7.01
C ALA A 48 4.44 0.46 6.83
N CYS A 49 4.38 0.98 5.59
CA CYS A 49 4.73 2.37 5.32
C CYS A 49 3.77 3.34 6.05
N VAL A 50 2.47 3.15 5.92
CA VAL A 50 1.47 4.01 6.58
C VAL A 50 1.54 3.89 8.12
N GLU A 51 1.67 2.67 8.65
CA GLU A 51 1.79 2.42 10.10
C GLU A 51 3.06 3.05 10.70
N SER A 52 4.13 3.17 9.92
CA SER A 52 5.36 3.87 10.32
C SER A 52 5.23 5.41 10.31
N GLY A 53 4.05 5.95 9.99
CA GLY A 53 3.78 7.38 9.89
C GLY A 53 4.10 7.99 8.52
N ARG A 54 4.53 7.18 7.55
CA ARG A 54 4.82 7.64 6.17
C ARG A 54 3.56 7.52 5.32
N MET A 55 2.83 8.62 5.19
CA MET A 55 1.53 8.66 4.53
C MET A 55 1.38 9.92 3.66
N SER A 56 0.38 9.95 2.78
CA SER A 56 0.03 11.14 2.00
C SER A 56 -0.77 12.15 2.81
N ARG A 57 -0.92 13.37 2.28
CA ARG A 57 -1.54 14.50 2.99
C ARG A 57 -2.99 14.23 3.39
N ASP A 58 -3.76 13.58 2.54
CA ASP A 58 -5.15 13.17 2.81
C ASP A 58 -5.25 12.26 4.03
N MET A 59 -4.37 11.25 4.14
CA MET A 59 -4.32 10.35 5.30
C MET A 59 -3.87 11.09 6.56
N ALA A 60 -2.86 11.97 6.45
CA ALA A 60 -2.40 12.76 7.59
C ALA A 60 -3.48 13.72 8.12
N VAL A 61 -4.28 14.32 7.22
CA VAL A 61 -5.43 15.14 7.61
C VAL A 61 -6.52 14.29 8.26
N ALA A 62 -6.78 13.08 7.76
CA ALA A 62 -7.76 12.18 8.37
C ALA A 62 -7.38 11.77 9.81
N VAL A 63 -6.08 11.61 10.10
CA VAL A 63 -5.59 11.19 11.42
C VAL A 63 -5.39 12.37 12.38
N HIS A 64 -4.90 13.51 11.90
CA HIS A 64 -4.47 14.64 12.74
C HIS A 64 -5.32 15.90 12.64
N GLY A 65 -6.32 15.92 11.74
CA GLY A 65 -7.17 17.08 11.49
C GLY A 65 -6.56 18.11 10.53
N GLU A 66 -7.29 19.22 10.35
CA GLU A 66 -6.85 20.32 9.51
C GLU A 66 -5.64 21.07 10.10
N GLY A 67 -4.80 21.64 9.23
CA GLY A 67 -3.58 22.35 9.66
C GLY A 67 -2.38 21.45 9.96
N VAL A 68 -2.43 20.17 9.56
CA VAL A 68 -1.32 19.24 9.73
C VAL A 68 -0.03 19.76 9.08
N SER A 69 1.08 19.74 9.84
CA SER A 69 2.40 20.15 9.36
C SER A 69 2.84 19.27 8.18
N SER A 70 3.58 19.88 7.23
CA SER A 70 4.19 19.19 6.10
C SER A 70 5.19 18.10 6.49
N GLU A 71 5.65 18.08 7.74
CA GLU A 71 6.53 17.04 8.28
C GLU A 71 5.82 15.70 8.54
N ARG A 72 4.47 15.70 8.58
CA ARG A 72 3.68 14.50 8.89
C ARG A 72 3.14 13.76 7.65
N TRP A 73 3.50 14.21 6.45
CA TRP A 73 3.10 13.56 5.20
C TRP A 73 4.19 13.65 4.14
N LEU A 74 4.09 12.77 3.14
CA LEU A 74 5.02 12.66 2.03
C LEU A 74 4.37 13.10 0.72
N LEU A 75 5.21 13.56 -0.22
CA LEU A 75 4.79 13.73 -1.60
C LEU A 75 4.61 12.37 -2.27
N THR A 76 3.90 12.35 -3.39
CA THR A 76 3.58 11.10 -4.11
C THR A 76 4.84 10.28 -4.40
N GLU A 77 5.88 10.91 -4.95
CA GLU A 77 7.16 10.26 -5.29
C GLU A 77 7.88 9.72 -4.05
N ASP A 78 7.88 10.49 -2.95
CA ASP A 78 8.54 10.10 -1.71
C ASP A 78 7.81 8.91 -1.05
N LEU A 79 6.47 8.90 -1.10
CA LEU A 79 5.66 7.78 -0.63
C LEU A 79 5.88 6.52 -1.47
N LEU A 80 5.95 6.65 -2.80
CA LEU A 80 6.27 5.53 -3.70
C LEU A 80 7.66 4.95 -3.42
N ASN A 81 8.66 5.81 -3.20
CA ASN A 81 10.01 5.39 -2.83
C ASN A 81 10.04 4.69 -1.48
N ALA A 82 9.29 5.20 -0.49
CA ALA A 82 9.17 4.57 0.82
C ALA A 82 8.54 3.17 0.73
N VAL A 83 7.45 3.01 -0.04
CA VAL A 83 6.82 1.71 -0.31
C VAL A 83 7.79 0.76 -1.03
N ALA A 84 8.54 1.25 -2.03
CA ALA A 84 9.53 0.44 -2.75
C ALA A 84 10.66 -0.06 -1.84
N ASN A 85 11.08 0.74 -0.86
CA ASN A 85 12.07 0.33 0.13
C ASN A 85 11.51 -0.72 1.09
N GLU A 86 10.29 -0.53 1.59
CA GLU A 86 9.62 -1.54 2.43
C GLU A 86 9.41 -2.85 1.68
N LEU A 87 9.02 -2.80 0.40
CA LEU A 87 8.88 -4.00 -0.41
C LEU A 87 10.18 -4.80 -0.50
N ARG A 88 11.32 -4.13 -0.69
CA ARG A 88 12.63 -4.81 -0.72
C ARG A 88 12.94 -5.52 0.61
N ILE A 89 12.57 -4.91 1.73
CA ILE A 89 12.73 -5.49 3.06
C ILE A 89 11.82 -6.70 3.24
N VAL A 90 10.56 -6.60 2.83
CA VAL A 90 9.57 -7.70 2.93
C VAL A 90 9.99 -8.88 2.05
N LEU A 91 10.39 -8.65 0.79
CA LEU A 91 10.85 -9.69 -0.13
C LEU A 91 12.21 -10.31 0.27
N GLY A 92 13.02 -9.60 1.07
CA GLY A 92 14.25 -10.15 1.64
C GLY A 92 14.01 -11.20 2.72
N LYS A 93 12.78 -11.34 3.23
CA LYS A 93 12.41 -12.36 4.20
C LYS A 93 12.09 -13.68 3.48
N PRO A 94 12.41 -14.84 4.08
CA PRO A 94 12.04 -16.12 3.49
C PRO A 94 10.51 -16.26 3.39
N LEU A 95 10.06 -16.86 2.29
CA LEU A 95 8.64 -17.17 2.04
C LEU A 95 8.04 -17.88 3.27
N LYS A 96 7.10 -17.22 3.96
CA LYS A 96 6.24 -17.94 4.92
C LYS A 96 5.40 -18.91 4.11
N ARG A 97 5.39 -20.18 4.51
CA ARG A 97 4.58 -21.22 3.88
C ARG A 97 3.12 -20.74 3.91
N LEU A 98 2.54 -20.48 2.74
CA LEU A 98 1.15 -20.04 2.59
C LEU A 98 0.24 -21.12 3.18
N VAL A 99 -0.25 -20.90 4.39
CA VAL A 99 -1.44 -21.61 4.86
C VAL A 99 -2.58 -21.03 4.04
N SER A 100 -3.31 -21.90 3.33
CA SER A 100 -4.43 -21.56 2.46
C SER A 100 -5.35 -20.53 3.12
N ALA A 101 -5.24 -19.26 2.73
CA ALA A 101 -6.10 -18.20 3.21
C ALA A 101 -7.48 -18.38 2.55
N GLN A 102 -8.45 -18.82 3.34
CA GLN A 102 -9.84 -18.51 3.05
C GLN A 102 -9.96 -16.98 3.06
N GLU A 103 -10.49 -16.43 1.98
CA GLU A 103 -10.74 -14.99 1.82
C GLU A 103 -11.75 -14.55 2.89
N GLU A 104 -11.30 -13.99 4.02
CA GLU A 104 -12.19 -13.19 4.88
C GLU A 104 -12.42 -11.85 4.15
N PRO A 105 -13.66 -11.54 3.74
CA PRO A 105 -13.96 -10.26 3.12
C PRO A 105 -13.66 -9.14 4.11
N PHE A 106 -13.19 -7.99 3.60
CA PHE A 106 -13.03 -6.79 4.41
C PHE A 106 -14.31 -6.51 5.20
N PRO A 107 -14.23 -6.25 6.52
CA PRO A 107 -15.41 -5.92 7.30
C PRO A 107 -16.05 -4.67 6.70
N VAL A 108 -17.27 -4.84 6.19
CA VAL A 108 -18.13 -3.74 5.78
C VAL A 108 -18.46 -2.99 7.07
N GLN A 109 -17.89 -1.79 7.25
CA GLN A 109 -18.34 -0.90 8.31
C GLN A 109 -19.74 -0.42 7.92
N GLU A 110 -20.74 -0.96 8.62
CA GLU A 110 -22.12 -0.51 8.54
C GLU A 110 -22.19 0.85 9.23
N ASP A 111 -22.35 1.92 8.44
CA ASP A 111 -22.58 3.29 8.93
C ASP A 111 -23.80 3.27 9.87
N ARG A 112 -23.60 3.71 11.12
CA ARG A 112 -24.65 3.98 12.10
C ARG A 112 -24.77 5.47 12.36
#